data_AF-A0A7C3C2B6-F1
#
_entry.id   AF-A0A7C3C2B6-F1
#
_cell.length_a   1.000
_cell.length_b   1.000
_cell.length_c   1.000
_cell.angle_alpha   90.00
_cell.angle_beta   90.00
_cell.angle_gamma   90.00
#
_symmetry.space_group_name_H-M   'P 1'
#
loop_
_entity.id
_entity.type
_entity.pdbx_description
1 polymer ?
#
loop_
_entity_poly.entity_id
_entity_poly.type
_entity_poly.pdbx_seq_one_letter_code
_entity_poly.pdbx_strand_id
1 'polypeptide(L)'
;MKKFVVFGLLGLVIIIVITGLLWIYLPSELPEKVVVNDIDQTYAINYDASSIDMLYHKPELILEDAALFWATDSAYQLVSLAPHYRDTEVPPEGWISNIEKLSNRSIEEREKGKGYVRSLEILEHADTFCTYALPIISSLLPEEANLDTTVYMTDFNEPAWFVFQSNVVMNVGDPSPFMQTANIFNVLAHEIFHIGYFDLQPFQTDMWSDYYPTNVILYTLQNDGMAVYTQYLLSSVYSYRTDIELMFLRFKPAVKIMVNRVNELIGEIDTLDEEELMQKVYFSSKRRALYIAGAYMAKTIDERLGRDSLIETVRQGPSSFISTYNMIADDGMEISEIPESEELSSIQKLRQSALSGDYELIPIMLRDVEMSMEGEPGGAVFEQLQSTGLILMNDKQSTLAVEVFRLMTVLFPNHPNGYLYLGNAYKLNGDSKRAELAYSKALEIEPRLESFIIR
;
A
#
# COMPACT_ATOMS: atom_id res chain seq x y z
N MET A 1 50.87 15.58 -10.98
CA MET A 1 49.51 16.07 -11.36
C MET A 1 48.40 15.03 -11.18
N LYS A 2 48.48 13.80 -11.71
CA LYS A 2 47.37 12.82 -11.57
C LYS A 2 46.99 12.43 -10.12
N LYS A 3 47.95 12.33 -9.19
CA LYS A 3 47.64 12.01 -7.77
C LYS A 3 46.89 13.13 -7.04
N PHE A 4 47.19 14.41 -7.32
CA PHE A 4 46.51 15.55 -6.69
C PHE A 4 45.06 15.71 -7.16
N VAL A 5 44.76 15.37 -8.42
CA VAL A 5 43.40 15.38 -8.96
C VAL A 5 42.53 14.28 -8.32
N VAL A 6 43.10 13.09 -8.06
CA VAL A 6 42.41 11.98 -7.40
C VAL A 6 42.11 12.31 -5.92
N PHE A 7 43.05 12.90 -5.18
CA PHE A 7 42.80 13.35 -3.80
C PHE A 7 41.79 14.50 -3.73
N GLY A 8 41.78 15.41 -4.71
CA GLY A 8 40.79 16.48 -4.81
C GLY A 8 39.37 15.95 -5.08
N LEU A 9 39.23 14.96 -5.96
CA LEU A 9 37.95 14.27 -6.23
C LEU A 9 37.46 13.45 -5.03
N LEU A 10 38.35 12.73 -4.33
CA LEU A 10 38.00 11.99 -3.12
C LEU A 10 37.56 12.94 -2.00
N GLY A 11 38.26 14.07 -1.83
CA GLY A 11 37.90 15.10 -0.86
C GLY A 11 36.55 15.76 -1.17
N LEU A 12 36.26 16.02 -2.45
CA LEU A 12 34.96 16.56 -2.88
C LEU A 12 33.83 15.55 -2.63
N VAL A 13 34.03 14.26 -2.94
CA VAL A 13 33.06 13.20 -2.66
C VAL A 13 32.83 13.05 -1.16
N ILE A 14 33.88 13.07 -0.34
CA ILE A 14 33.75 13.02 1.12
C ILE A 14 33.00 14.24 1.65
N ILE A 15 33.28 15.45 1.13
CA ILE A 15 32.55 16.66 1.53
C ILE A 15 31.08 16.57 1.12
N ILE A 16 30.76 16.11 -0.11
CA ILE A 16 29.37 15.94 -0.56
C ILE A 16 28.64 14.87 0.26
N VAL A 17 29.31 13.78 0.61
CA VAL A 17 28.76 12.74 1.48
C VAL A 17 28.56 13.27 2.90
N ILE A 18 29.51 14.03 3.46
CA ILE A 18 29.38 14.62 4.81
C ILE A 18 28.33 15.73 4.84
N THR A 19 28.28 16.60 3.84
CA THR A 19 27.25 17.65 3.76
C THR A 19 25.88 17.04 3.50
N GLY A 20 25.78 16.00 2.66
CA GLY A 20 24.56 15.22 2.47
C GLY A 20 24.12 14.50 3.74
N LEU A 21 25.04 13.88 4.49
CA LEU A 21 24.76 13.23 5.78
C LEU A 21 24.37 14.24 6.86
N LEU A 22 24.98 15.42 6.92
CA LEU A 22 24.59 16.50 7.85
C LEU A 22 23.21 17.07 7.48
N TRP A 23 22.85 17.06 6.20
CA TRP A 23 21.54 17.47 5.71
C TRP A 23 20.41 16.56 6.19
N ILE A 24 20.69 15.27 6.41
CA ILE A 24 19.73 14.28 6.96
C ILE A 24 19.28 14.65 8.39
N TYR A 25 20.13 15.32 9.16
CA TYR A 25 19.84 15.70 10.55
C TYR A 25 19.26 17.11 10.69
N LEU A 26 19.06 17.84 9.59
CA LEU A 26 18.37 19.13 9.66
C LEU A 26 16.87 18.91 9.89
N PRO A 27 16.23 19.72 10.75
CA PRO A 27 14.79 19.65 10.97
C PRO A 27 14.04 19.85 9.64
N SER A 28 13.08 18.98 9.33
CA SER A 28 12.13 19.27 8.26
C SER A 28 11.10 20.28 8.77
N GLU A 29 10.98 21.40 8.07
CA GLU A 29 10.00 22.44 8.39
C GLU A 29 8.61 21.97 7.96
N LEU A 30 7.63 22.07 8.87
CA LEU A 30 6.22 21.90 8.56
C LEU A 30 5.69 23.18 7.91
N PRO A 31 4.72 23.08 7.00
CA PRO A 31 4.03 24.25 6.46
C PRO A 31 3.36 25.05 7.59
N GLU A 32 3.13 26.34 7.35
CA GLU A 32 2.39 27.18 8.29
C GLU A 32 0.99 26.60 8.52
N LYS A 33 0.57 26.55 9.79
CA LYS A 33 -0.70 25.95 10.19
C LYS A 33 -1.86 26.67 9.53
N VAL A 34 -2.69 25.89 8.87
CA VAL A 34 -3.97 26.35 8.35
C VAL A 34 -5.05 25.92 9.33
N VAL A 35 -5.72 26.88 9.96
CA VAL A 35 -6.92 26.65 10.76
C VAL A 35 -8.11 26.93 9.86
N VAL A 36 -8.77 25.88 9.39
CA VAL A 36 -9.98 26.02 8.56
C VAL A 36 -11.17 25.69 9.43
N ASN A 37 -12.07 26.65 9.63
CA ASN A 37 -13.22 26.48 10.53
C ASN A 37 -14.32 25.57 9.95
N ASP A 38 -14.30 25.31 8.64
CA ASP A 38 -15.19 24.41 7.91
C ASP A 38 -14.41 23.86 6.70
N ILE A 39 -13.66 22.76 6.87
CA ILE A 39 -13.18 22.01 5.70
C ILE A 39 -14.36 21.19 5.22
N ASP A 40 -14.90 21.53 4.04
CA ASP A 40 -15.76 20.60 3.30
C ASP A 40 -14.84 19.47 2.80
N GLN A 41 -14.56 18.51 3.69
CA GLN A 41 -13.69 17.40 3.37
C GLN A 41 -14.46 16.42 2.49
N THR A 42 -14.04 16.33 1.22
CA THR A 42 -14.54 15.30 0.29
C THR A 42 -14.32 13.88 0.84
N TYR A 43 -13.32 13.69 1.69
CA TYR A 43 -12.92 12.39 2.27
C TYR A 43 -12.75 12.48 3.78
N ALA A 44 -13.18 11.47 4.51
CA ALA A 44 -13.04 11.38 5.96
C ALA A 44 -11.64 10.86 6.33
N ILE A 45 -10.71 11.78 6.61
CA ILE A 45 -9.36 11.44 7.13
C ILE A 45 -9.36 11.62 8.64
N ASN A 46 -9.52 10.51 9.38
CA ASN A 46 -9.55 10.52 10.84
C ASN A 46 -8.16 10.25 11.42
N TYR A 47 -7.86 10.85 12.57
CA TYR A 47 -6.60 10.61 13.29
C TYR A 47 -6.91 10.09 14.69
N ASP A 48 -6.40 8.90 15.01
CA ASP A 48 -6.59 8.24 16.30
C ASP A 48 -5.26 8.15 17.06
N ALA A 49 -5.17 8.90 18.15
CA ALA A 49 -4.04 8.89 19.07
C ALA A 49 -4.40 8.27 20.44
N SER A 50 -5.53 7.58 20.55
CA SER A 50 -6.01 7.00 21.82
C SER A 50 -5.03 5.98 22.40
N SER A 51 -4.38 5.18 21.56
CA SER A 51 -3.34 4.24 21.97
C SER A 51 -2.12 4.98 22.54
N ILE A 52 -1.69 6.08 21.92
CA ILE A 52 -0.59 6.93 22.43
C ILE A 52 -0.96 7.52 23.79
N ASP A 53 -2.18 8.04 23.95
CA ASP A 53 -2.67 8.58 25.22
C ASP A 53 -2.60 7.52 26.33
N MET A 54 -3.09 6.31 26.05
CA MET A 54 -3.05 5.19 26.99
C MET A 54 -1.62 4.79 27.36
N LEU A 55 -0.72 4.66 26.37
CA LEU A 55 0.68 4.28 26.59
C LEU A 55 1.39 5.29 27.49
N TYR A 56 1.20 6.59 27.23
CA TYR A 56 1.97 7.63 27.89
C TYR A 56 1.37 8.10 29.21
N HIS A 57 0.04 8.04 29.39
CA HIS A 57 -0.63 8.47 30.62
C HIS A 57 -0.99 7.34 31.58
N LYS A 58 -1.24 6.12 31.08
CA LYS A 58 -1.71 4.99 31.91
C LYS A 58 -0.98 3.67 31.60
N PRO A 59 0.36 3.66 31.46
CA PRO A 59 1.11 2.43 31.19
C PRO A 59 0.94 1.37 32.29
N GLU A 60 0.66 1.76 33.53
CA GLU A 60 0.42 0.83 34.63
C GLU A 60 -0.84 -0.03 34.39
N LEU A 61 -1.92 0.56 33.85
CA LEU A 61 -3.13 -0.17 33.50
C LEU A 61 -2.88 -1.15 32.36
N ILE A 62 -2.03 -0.78 31.40
CA ILE A 62 -1.62 -1.67 30.31
C ILE A 62 -0.83 -2.86 30.86
N LEU A 63 0.04 -2.64 31.85
CA LEU A 63 0.84 -3.70 32.47
C LEU A 63 0.02 -4.66 33.36
N GLU A 64 -1.18 -4.27 33.80
CA GLU A 64 -2.09 -5.18 34.52
C GLU A 64 -2.59 -6.32 33.62
N ASP A 65 -2.90 -6.02 32.35
CA ASP A 65 -3.30 -7.00 31.35
C ASP A 65 -2.97 -6.53 29.92
N ALA A 66 -1.71 -6.74 29.52
CA ALA A 66 -1.21 -6.27 28.24
C ALA A 66 -1.83 -7.03 27.04
N ALA A 67 -2.22 -8.29 27.25
CA ALA A 67 -2.90 -9.10 26.24
C ALA A 67 -4.32 -8.56 25.98
N LEU A 68 -5.06 -8.20 27.04
CA LEU A 68 -6.36 -7.56 26.89
C LEU A 68 -6.26 -6.21 26.18
N PHE A 69 -5.23 -5.41 26.46
CA PHE A 69 -5.00 -4.16 25.75
C PHE A 69 -4.85 -4.38 24.24
N TRP A 70 -3.96 -5.30 23.81
CA TRP A 70 -3.80 -5.62 22.39
C TRP A 70 -5.05 -6.22 21.75
N ALA A 71 -5.85 -6.95 22.52
CA ALA A 71 -7.10 -7.54 22.05
C ALA A 71 -8.26 -6.55 21.95
N THR A 72 -8.17 -5.34 22.51
CA THR A 72 -9.28 -4.37 22.59
C THR A 72 -8.98 -3.00 22.01
N ASP A 73 -7.71 -2.60 21.97
CA ASP A 73 -7.27 -1.37 21.33
C ASP A 73 -7.27 -1.49 19.81
N SER A 74 -7.97 -0.59 19.13
CA SER A 74 -8.17 -0.66 17.67
C SER A 74 -6.87 -0.61 16.88
N ALA A 75 -5.89 0.19 17.31
CA ALA A 75 -4.60 0.29 16.63
C ALA A 75 -3.80 -1.00 16.81
N TYR A 76 -3.71 -1.53 18.04
CA TYR A 76 -2.93 -2.74 18.31
C TYR A 76 -3.60 -4.02 17.80
N GLN A 77 -4.92 -4.05 17.64
CA GLN A 77 -5.60 -5.10 16.88
C GLN A 77 -5.09 -5.14 15.43
N LEU A 78 -5.00 -3.98 14.75
CA LEU A 78 -4.43 -3.90 13.40
C LEU A 78 -2.96 -4.30 13.37
N VAL A 79 -2.17 -3.85 14.35
CA VAL A 79 -0.76 -4.26 14.50
C VAL A 79 -0.64 -5.78 14.62
N SER A 80 -1.49 -6.43 15.42
CA SER A 80 -1.47 -7.90 15.62
C SER A 80 -1.74 -8.71 14.35
N LEU A 81 -2.32 -8.09 13.33
CA LEU A 81 -2.61 -8.69 12.02
C LEU A 81 -1.50 -8.46 10.99
N ALA A 82 -0.58 -7.53 11.23
CA ALA A 82 0.51 -7.29 10.31
C ALA A 82 1.33 -8.59 10.15
N PRO A 83 1.81 -8.93 8.94
CA PRO A 83 2.52 -10.19 8.68
C PRO A 83 3.69 -10.45 9.64
N HIS A 84 4.34 -9.38 10.13
CA HIS A 84 5.42 -9.42 11.11
C HIS A 84 5.03 -10.08 12.45
N TYR A 85 3.74 -10.03 12.81
CA TYR A 85 3.23 -10.58 14.07
C TYR A 85 2.50 -11.92 13.93
N ARG A 86 2.52 -12.54 12.74
CA ARG A 86 1.80 -13.80 12.50
C ARG A 86 2.30 -14.91 13.44
N ASP A 87 3.62 -15.03 13.58
CA ASP A 87 4.29 -16.12 14.33
C ASP A 87 4.91 -15.66 15.67
N THR A 88 4.56 -14.47 16.15
CA THR A 88 5.07 -13.91 17.40
C THR A 88 4.00 -13.97 18.50
N GLU A 89 4.44 -14.13 19.74
CA GLU A 89 3.57 -13.86 20.89
C GLU A 89 3.15 -12.38 20.90
N VAL A 90 1.88 -12.15 21.20
CA VAL A 90 1.25 -10.82 21.20
C VAL A 90 0.70 -10.54 22.59
N PRO A 91 1.15 -9.48 23.30
CA PRO A 91 2.21 -8.55 22.91
C PRO A 91 3.63 -9.15 22.97
N PRO A 92 4.56 -8.67 22.13
CA PRO A 92 5.96 -9.08 22.21
C PRO A 92 6.62 -8.66 23.53
N GLU A 93 7.52 -9.48 24.07
CA GLU A 93 8.27 -9.16 25.30
C GLU A 93 8.99 -7.81 25.23
N GLY A 94 9.58 -7.49 24.07
CA GLY A 94 10.28 -6.22 23.84
C GLY A 94 9.35 -5.01 23.94
N TRP A 95 8.09 -5.16 23.52
CA TRP A 95 7.06 -4.12 23.65
C TRP A 95 6.71 -3.91 25.12
N ILE A 96 6.43 -4.98 25.87
CA ILE A 96 6.13 -4.93 27.31
C ILE A 96 7.28 -4.23 28.07
N SER A 97 8.53 -4.60 27.79
CA SER A 97 9.71 -3.99 28.41
C SER A 97 9.79 -2.47 28.18
N ASN A 98 9.34 -1.98 27.03
CA ASN A 98 9.30 -0.55 26.78
C ASN A 98 8.21 0.15 27.60
N ILE A 99 7.06 -0.49 27.80
CA ILE A 99 5.99 0.03 28.68
C ILE A 99 6.45 0.07 30.14
N GLU A 100 7.17 -0.95 30.62
CA GLU A 100 7.77 -0.95 31.96
C GLU A 100 8.79 0.19 32.15
N LYS A 101 9.64 0.45 31.14
CA LYS A 101 10.58 1.58 31.20
C LYS A 101 9.85 2.91 31.26
N LEU A 102 8.69 3.00 30.61
CA LEU A 102 7.88 4.21 30.55
C LEU A 102 7.11 4.40 31.87
N SER A 103 6.55 3.34 32.46
CA SER A 103 5.86 3.37 33.76
C SER A 103 6.78 3.75 34.93
N ASN A 104 8.09 3.52 34.81
CA ASN A 104 9.07 3.95 35.81
C ASN A 104 9.43 5.45 35.76
N ARG A 105 8.84 6.23 34.86
CA ARG A 105 9.06 7.69 34.72
C ARG A 105 7.87 8.48 35.25
N SER A 106 8.09 9.74 35.61
CA SER A 106 6.99 10.67 35.90
C SER A 106 6.20 11.02 34.64
N ILE A 107 4.94 11.47 34.79
CA ILE A 107 4.11 11.87 33.64
C ILE A 107 4.79 12.95 32.78
N GLU A 108 5.40 13.95 33.41
CA GLU A 108 6.13 15.04 32.73
C GLU A 108 7.34 14.54 31.92
N GLU A 109 7.94 13.42 32.30
CA GLU A 109 9.02 12.78 31.55
C GLU A 109 8.50 11.91 30.42
N ARG A 110 7.34 11.28 30.60
CA ARG A 110 6.66 10.49 29.55
C ARG A 110 6.19 11.40 28.43
N GLU A 111 5.56 12.53 28.74
CA GLU A 111 5.09 13.52 27.75
C GLU A 111 6.21 14.19 26.94
N LYS A 112 7.48 14.02 27.34
CA LYS A 112 8.64 14.44 26.54
C LYS A 112 9.12 13.37 25.56
N GLY A 113 8.52 12.19 25.60
CA GLY A 113 8.82 11.08 24.71
C GLY A 113 8.45 11.40 23.26
N LYS A 114 9.24 10.87 22.33
CA LYS A 114 9.09 11.17 20.89
C LYS A 114 7.71 10.82 20.36
N GLY A 115 7.17 9.64 20.71
CA GLY A 115 5.85 9.21 20.25
C GLY A 115 4.74 10.16 20.68
N TYR A 116 4.73 10.56 21.95
CA TYR A 116 3.75 11.51 22.47
C TYR A 116 3.86 12.88 21.79
N VAL A 117 5.06 13.48 21.76
CA VAL A 117 5.28 14.81 21.15
C VAL A 117 4.86 14.81 19.69
N ARG A 118 5.26 13.80 18.90
CA ARG A 118 4.90 13.71 17.49
C ARG A 118 3.41 13.48 17.29
N SER A 119 2.74 12.70 18.14
CA SER A 119 1.30 12.51 18.04
C SER A 119 0.54 13.84 18.17
N LEU A 120 0.97 14.70 19.11
CA LEU A 120 0.40 16.04 19.28
C LEU A 120 0.68 16.94 18.07
N GLU A 121 1.91 16.92 17.55
CA GLU A 121 2.25 17.69 16.35
C GLU A 121 1.44 17.25 15.12
N ILE A 122 1.20 15.95 14.96
CA ILE A 122 0.37 15.42 13.87
C ILE A 122 -1.08 15.89 14.01
N LEU A 123 -1.67 15.74 15.20
CA LEU A 123 -3.03 16.20 15.47
C LEU A 123 -3.18 17.71 15.23
N GLU A 124 -2.18 18.50 15.62
CA GLU A 124 -2.18 19.95 15.43
C GLU A 124 -2.06 20.37 13.94
N HIS A 125 -1.51 19.52 13.07
CA HIS A 125 -1.36 19.78 11.64
C HIS A 125 -2.29 18.93 10.76
N ALA A 126 -3.24 18.20 11.35
CA ALA A 126 -4.18 17.34 10.61
C ALA A 126 -4.95 18.12 9.52
N ASP A 127 -5.50 19.28 9.88
CA ASP A 127 -6.20 20.17 8.93
C ASP A 127 -5.28 20.73 7.86
N THR A 128 -4.02 21.00 8.23
CA THR A 128 -3.00 21.49 7.31
C THR A 128 -2.64 20.41 6.29
N PHE A 129 -2.52 19.16 6.72
CA PHE A 129 -2.35 18.02 5.83
C PHE A 129 -3.53 17.86 4.87
N CYS A 130 -4.76 17.87 5.39
CA CYS A 130 -5.94 17.77 4.54
C CYS A 130 -6.03 18.93 3.53
N THR A 131 -5.60 20.13 3.91
CA THR A 131 -5.62 21.31 3.04
C THR A 131 -4.62 21.21 1.89
N TYR A 132 -3.40 20.72 2.14
CA TYR A 132 -2.34 20.73 1.13
C TYR A 132 -2.12 19.39 0.43
N ALA A 133 -2.21 18.27 1.16
CA ALA A 133 -1.88 16.96 0.64
C ALA A 133 -3.06 16.32 -0.09
N LEU A 134 -4.26 16.36 0.51
CA LEU A 134 -5.42 15.64 -0.02
C LEU A 134 -5.80 16.05 -1.45
N PRO A 135 -5.81 17.35 -1.85
CA PRO A 135 -6.07 17.74 -3.22
C PRO A 135 -5.03 17.21 -4.22
N ILE A 136 -3.76 17.09 -3.79
CA ILE A 136 -2.70 16.54 -4.64
C ILE A 136 -2.89 15.03 -4.80
N ILE A 137 -3.17 14.31 -3.71
CA ILE A 137 -3.39 12.86 -3.74
C ILE A 137 -4.61 12.53 -4.62
N SER A 138 -5.76 13.16 -4.37
CA SER A 138 -6.99 12.91 -5.11
C SER A 138 -6.85 13.31 -6.59
N SER A 139 -6.10 14.36 -6.90
CA SER A 139 -5.86 14.76 -8.29
C SER A 139 -5.05 13.76 -9.12
N LEU A 140 -4.46 12.72 -8.52
CA LEU A 140 -3.72 11.66 -9.21
C LEU A 140 -4.58 10.41 -9.45
N LEU A 141 -5.82 10.41 -8.96
CA LEU A 141 -6.71 9.27 -9.00
C LEU A 141 -8.02 9.62 -9.74
N PRO A 142 -8.70 8.60 -10.29
CA PRO A 142 -10.11 8.68 -10.67
C PRO A 142 -11.00 9.32 -9.59
N GLU A 143 -12.03 10.08 -9.98
CA GLU A 143 -12.97 10.73 -9.04
C GLU A 143 -13.75 9.70 -8.18
N GLU A 144 -13.87 8.47 -8.68
CA GLU A 144 -14.52 7.36 -8.02
C GLU A 144 -13.70 6.79 -6.86
N ALA A 145 -12.41 7.14 -6.75
CA ALA A 145 -11.52 6.62 -5.71
C ALA A 145 -11.96 7.06 -4.31
N ASN A 146 -12.11 6.10 -3.40
CA ASN A 146 -12.31 6.38 -1.99
C ASN A 146 -10.97 6.53 -1.26
N LEU A 147 -10.79 7.66 -0.57
CA LEU A 147 -9.62 7.94 0.27
C LEU A 147 -9.94 7.93 1.77
N ASP A 148 -11.16 7.59 2.17
CA ASP A 148 -11.57 7.52 3.56
C ASP A 148 -10.66 6.57 4.35
N THR A 149 -10.13 7.07 5.45
CA THR A 149 -9.19 6.30 6.27
C THR A 149 -9.16 6.77 7.72
N THR A 150 -8.73 5.88 8.60
CA THR A 150 -8.28 6.26 9.94
C THR A 150 -6.78 6.03 10.05
N VAL A 151 -6.08 7.05 10.51
CA VAL A 151 -4.66 7.05 10.81
C VAL A 151 -4.48 6.73 12.29
N TYR A 152 -4.18 5.48 12.59
CA TYR A 152 -3.90 5.00 13.94
C TYR A 152 -2.45 5.24 14.31
N MET A 153 -2.21 5.94 15.42
CA MET A 153 -0.88 6.22 15.94
C MET A 153 -0.49 5.21 17.01
N THR A 154 0.66 4.57 16.84
CA THR A 154 1.20 3.56 17.76
C THR A 154 2.62 3.90 18.19
N ASP A 155 3.14 3.18 19.19
CA ASP A 155 4.54 3.23 19.61
C ASP A 155 5.08 1.83 19.93
N PHE A 156 6.40 1.69 19.96
CA PHE A 156 7.13 0.51 20.38
C PHE A 156 6.90 -0.77 19.54
N ASN A 157 6.21 -0.68 18.41
CA ASN A 157 5.91 -1.80 17.50
C ASN A 157 6.71 -1.73 16.19
N GLU A 158 6.71 -2.82 15.42
CA GLU A 158 7.26 -2.90 14.07
C GLU A 158 6.20 -3.52 13.14
N PRO A 159 6.06 -3.10 11.87
CA PRO A 159 6.87 -2.12 11.18
C PRO A 159 6.49 -0.69 11.57
N ALA A 160 7.27 0.27 11.06
CA ALA A 160 7.08 1.69 11.35
C ALA A 160 5.77 2.25 10.77
N TRP A 161 5.28 1.70 9.66
CA TRP A 161 3.95 2.01 9.12
C TRP A 161 3.48 0.89 8.18
N PHE A 162 2.17 0.81 7.97
CA PHE A 162 1.55 -0.05 6.97
C PHE A 162 0.08 0.36 6.72
N VAL A 163 -0.45 -0.02 5.57
CA VAL A 163 -1.90 0.03 5.27
C VAL A 163 -2.51 -1.35 5.49
N PHE A 164 -3.67 -1.38 6.15
CA PHE A 164 -4.49 -2.58 6.27
C PHE A 164 -5.97 -2.22 6.23
N GLN A 165 -6.73 -2.82 5.32
CA GLN A 165 -8.17 -2.60 5.16
C GLN A 165 -8.56 -1.11 5.14
N SER A 166 -7.88 -0.32 4.31
CA SER A 166 -8.09 1.14 4.20
C SER A 166 -7.79 1.94 5.47
N ASN A 167 -7.09 1.38 6.45
CA ASN A 167 -6.57 2.11 7.59
C ASN A 167 -5.05 2.23 7.50
N VAL A 168 -4.51 3.35 7.95
CA VAL A 168 -3.07 3.57 8.06
C VAL A 168 -2.67 3.39 9.51
N VAL A 169 -1.69 2.54 9.78
CA VAL A 169 -1.09 2.42 11.11
C VAL A 169 0.31 3.02 11.06
N MET A 170 0.65 3.89 12.00
CA MET A 170 1.94 4.58 12.06
C MET A 170 2.55 4.50 13.46
N ASN A 171 3.71 3.87 13.57
CA ASN A 171 4.56 3.98 14.75
C ASN A 171 5.21 5.37 14.78
N VAL A 172 4.56 6.31 15.47
CA VAL A 172 5.03 7.70 15.60
C VAL A 172 6.21 7.81 16.57
N GLY A 173 6.48 6.79 17.37
CA GLY A 173 7.62 6.77 18.29
C GLY A 173 8.91 6.20 17.70
N ASP A 174 8.91 5.76 16.44
CA ASP A 174 10.08 5.19 15.78
C ASP A 174 11.32 6.10 15.97
N PRO A 175 12.43 5.57 16.52
CA PRO A 175 13.58 6.38 16.91
C PRO A 175 14.42 6.87 15.74
N SER A 176 14.17 6.37 14.52
CA SER A 176 14.88 6.69 13.30
C SER A 176 14.98 8.20 13.07
N PRO A 177 16.15 8.71 12.64
CA PRO A 177 16.30 10.12 12.30
C PRO A 177 15.46 10.53 11.08
N PHE A 178 14.98 9.55 10.29
CA PHE A 178 14.07 9.77 9.18
C PHE A 178 12.62 10.00 9.62
N MET A 179 12.23 9.65 10.85
CA MET A 179 10.85 9.74 11.33
C MET A 179 10.58 11.11 11.98
N GLN A 180 10.82 12.19 11.23
CA GLN A 180 10.39 13.54 11.61
C GLN A 180 8.94 13.78 11.17
N THR A 181 8.21 14.68 11.83
CA THR A 181 6.77 14.88 11.58
C THR A 181 6.44 15.21 10.12
N ALA A 182 7.24 16.04 9.44
CA ALA A 182 7.01 16.31 8.01
C ALA A 182 7.22 15.06 7.13
N ASN A 183 8.12 14.17 7.53
CA ASN A 183 8.36 12.91 6.82
C ASN A 183 7.21 11.95 7.06
N ILE A 184 6.65 11.91 8.28
CA ILE A 184 5.43 11.15 8.59
C ILE A 184 4.27 11.60 7.69
N PHE A 185 4.06 12.90 7.49
CA PHE A 185 3.04 13.39 6.56
C PHE A 185 3.32 13.03 5.10
N ASN A 186 4.58 13.05 4.68
CA ASN A 186 4.94 12.65 3.33
C ASN A 186 4.70 11.14 3.10
N VAL A 187 5.04 10.29 4.09
CA VAL A 187 4.69 8.86 4.11
C VAL A 187 3.17 8.68 4.16
N LEU A 188 2.45 9.46 4.96
CA LEU A 188 1.00 9.36 5.04
C LEU A 188 0.33 9.61 3.68
N ALA A 189 0.81 10.60 2.92
CA ALA A 189 0.31 10.83 1.57
C ALA A 189 0.58 9.67 0.61
N HIS A 190 1.73 8.99 0.75
CA HIS A 190 2.05 7.76 0.01
C HIS A 190 1.07 6.64 0.35
N GLU A 191 0.82 6.41 1.64
CA GLU A 191 -0.10 5.37 2.10
C GLU A 191 -1.57 5.66 1.73
N ILE A 192 -2.01 6.92 1.79
CA ILE A 192 -3.37 7.30 1.36
C ILE A 192 -3.54 7.12 -0.16
N PHE A 193 -2.51 7.40 -0.96
CA PHE A 193 -2.57 7.11 -2.39
C PHE A 193 -2.84 5.62 -2.65
N HIS A 194 -2.15 4.73 -1.93
CA HIS A 194 -2.39 3.28 -2.04
C HIS A 194 -3.84 2.91 -1.74
N ILE A 195 -4.46 3.52 -0.72
CA ILE A 195 -5.87 3.26 -0.39
C ILE A 195 -6.77 3.52 -1.60
N GLY A 196 -6.65 4.69 -2.21
CA GLY A 196 -7.45 5.03 -3.38
C GLY A 196 -7.13 4.18 -4.61
N TYR A 197 -5.86 3.83 -4.83
CA TYR A 197 -5.47 2.93 -5.91
C TYR A 197 -6.06 1.52 -5.73
N PHE A 198 -5.99 0.96 -4.52
CA PHE A 198 -6.53 -0.36 -4.19
C PHE A 198 -8.06 -0.41 -4.29
N ASP A 199 -8.75 0.68 -3.96
CA ASP A 199 -10.21 0.79 -4.11
C ASP A 199 -10.63 0.62 -5.58
N LEU A 200 -9.79 1.08 -6.52
CA LEU A 200 -10.04 1.03 -7.96
C LEU A 200 -9.54 -0.24 -8.64
N GLN A 201 -8.50 -0.87 -8.10
CA GLN A 201 -7.82 -2.02 -8.71
C GLN A 201 -8.79 -3.11 -9.21
N PRO A 202 -9.83 -3.53 -8.47
CA PRO A 202 -10.74 -4.57 -8.94
C PRO A 202 -11.42 -4.24 -10.28
N PHE A 203 -11.62 -2.96 -10.58
CA PHE A 203 -12.38 -2.46 -11.73
C PHE A 203 -11.51 -2.09 -12.95
N GLN A 204 -10.19 -2.29 -12.85
CA GLN A 204 -9.27 -1.99 -13.95
C GLN A 204 -9.57 -2.83 -15.20
N THR A 205 -9.47 -2.24 -16.39
CA THR A 205 -9.83 -2.94 -17.64
C THR A 205 -8.73 -3.84 -18.19
N ASP A 206 -7.47 -3.61 -17.83
CA ASP A 206 -6.34 -4.46 -18.20
C ASP A 206 -6.57 -5.89 -17.71
N MET A 207 -6.21 -6.86 -18.54
CA MET A 207 -6.27 -8.27 -18.17
C MET A 207 -5.02 -8.63 -17.39
N TRP A 208 -5.22 -9.18 -16.19
CA TRP A 208 -4.12 -9.62 -15.35
C TRP A 208 -3.52 -10.91 -15.91
N SER A 209 -2.20 -11.03 -15.83
CA SER A 209 -1.49 -12.23 -16.22
C SER A 209 -1.91 -13.41 -15.36
N ASP A 210 -1.93 -14.61 -15.95
CA ASP A 210 -2.10 -15.84 -15.18
C ASP A 210 -0.84 -16.18 -14.36
N TYR A 211 0.29 -15.54 -14.67
CA TYR A 211 1.52 -15.66 -13.91
C TYR A 211 1.61 -14.55 -12.85
N TYR A 212 1.43 -14.95 -11.59
CA TYR A 212 1.31 -14.02 -10.46
C TYR A 212 2.48 -13.02 -10.32
N PRO A 213 3.77 -13.42 -10.46
CA PRO A 213 4.88 -12.46 -10.37
C PRO A 213 4.83 -11.34 -11.41
N THR A 214 4.30 -11.60 -12.61
CA THR A 214 4.08 -10.56 -13.63
C THR A 214 3.16 -9.47 -13.09
N ASN A 215 2.04 -9.87 -12.47
CA ASN A 215 1.09 -8.92 -11.89
C ASN A 215 1.75 -8.09 -10.79
N VAL A 216 2.57 -8.72 -9.93
CA VAL A 216 3.30 -8.01 -8.88
C VAL A 216 4.25 -6.97 -9.46
N ILE A 217 5.03 -7.30 -10.49
CA ILE A 217 5.97 -6.37 -11.15
C ILE A 217 5.21 -5.17 -11.73
N LEU A 218 4.17 -5.46 -12.53
CA LEU A 218 3.34 -4.46 -13.19
C LEU A 218 2.66 -3.54 -12.19
N TYR A 219 1.99 -4.13 -11.20
CA TYR A 219 1.32 -3.43 -10.13
C TYR A 219 2.28 -2.53 -9.37
N THR A 220 3.44 -3.05 -8.96
CA THR A 220 4.46 -2.29 -8.23
C THR A 220 4.96 -1.10 -9.05
N LEU A 221 5.14 -1.29 -10.36
CA LEU A 221 5.61 -0.23 -11.26
C LEU A 221 4.60 0.94 -11.31
N GLN A 222 3.30 0.66 -11.38
CA GLN A 222 2.29 1.73 -11.39
C GLN A 222 1.96 2.24 -9.99
N ASN A 223 1.51 1.37 -9.08
CA ASN A 223 1.02 1.75 -7.75
C ASN A 223 2.11 2.43 -6.91
N ASP A 224 3.23 1.75 -6.61
CA ASP A 224 4.31 2.34 -5.82
C ASP A 224 5.00 3.48 -6.57
N GLY A 225 5.09 3.39 -7.90
CA GLY A 225 5.58 4.48 -8.73
C GLY A 225 4.76 5.76 -8.58
N MET A 226 3.45 5.68 -8.69
CA MET A 226 2.56 6.83 -8.52
C MET A 226 2.49 7.31 -7.06
N ALA A 227 2.61 6.41 -6.08
CA ALA A 227 2.72 6.79 -4.67
C ALA A 227 4.01 7.62 -4.42
N VAL A 228 5.15 7.20 -4.97
CA VAL A 228 6.40 7.99 -4.95
C VAL A 228 6.27 9.30 -5.74
N TYR A 229 5.51 9.31 -6.84
CA TYR A 229 5.23 10.55 -7.57
C TYR A 229 4.37 11.53 -6.76
N THR A 230 3.41 11.02 -5.97
CA THR A 230 2.64 11.80 -4.99
C THR A 230 3.57 12.50 -3.99
N GLN A 231 4.53 11.75 -3.44
CA GLN A 231 5.57 12.30 -2.55
C GLN A 231 6.43 13.36 -3.25
N TYR A 232 6.76 13.15 -4.53
CA TYR A 232 7.52 14.12 -5.33
C TYR A 232 6.77 15.46 -5.46
N LEU A 233 5.47 15.43 -5.78
CA LEU A 233 4.64 16.63 -5.85
C LEU A 233 4.55 17.35 -4.50
N LEU A 234 4.45 16.58 -3.41
CA LEU A 234 4.38 17.09 -2.05
C LEU A 234 5.73 17.53 -1.47
N SER A 235 6.85 17.24 -2.13
CA SER A 235 8.19 17.53 -1.60
C SER A 235 8.46 19.01 -1.34
N SER A 236 7.68 19.91 -1.95
CA SER A 236 7.73 21.35 -1.70
C SER A 236 6.95 21.79 -0.45
N VAL A 237 5.92 21.02 -0.04
CA VAL A 237 5.09 21.26 1.16
C VAL A 237 5.67 20.51 2.35
N TYR A 238 5.85 19.19 2.19
CA TYR A 238 6.44 18.30 3.18
C TYR A 238 7.82 17.91 2.68
N SER A 239 8.82 18.70 3.09
CA SER A 239 10.21 18.55 2.69
C SER A 239 10.78 17.18 3.08
N TYR A 240 10.73 16.22 2.16
CA TYR A 240 11.34 14.90 2.32
C TYR A 240 12.76 14.90 1.75
N ARG A 241 13.66 15.56 2.48
CA ARG A 241 15.00 15.97 2.01
C ARG A 241 16.01 14.82 1.87
N THR A 242 15.66 13.63 2.35
CA THR A 242 16.58 12.49 2.46
C THR A 242 16.21 11.34 1.55
N ASP A 243 15.18 11.51 0.74
CA ASP A 243 14.66 10.40 -0.06
C ASP A 243 15.47 10.19 -1.32
N ILE A 244 16.03 8.99 -1.44
CA ILE A 244 16.87 8.66 -2.59
C ILE A 244 16.03 8.65 -3.87
N GLU A 245 14.76 8.23 -3.77
CA GLU A 245 13.80 8.14 -4.86
C GLU A 245 13.62 9.53 -5.49
N LEU A 246 13.28 10.52 -4.65
CA LEU A 246 13.02 11.89 -5.09
C LEU A 246 14.27 12.55 -5.68
N MET A 247 15.46 12.24 -5.15
CA MET A 247 16.72 12.71 -5.72
C MET A 247 16.99 12.07 -7.08
N PHE A 248 16.74 10.76 -7.23
CA PHE A 248 16.95 10.04 -8.48
C PHE A 248 16.02 10.55 -9.59
N LEU A 249 14.76 10.84 -9.27
CA LEU A 249 13.79 11.42 -10.21
C LEU A 249 14.23 12.75 -10.82
N ARG A 250 15.10 13.50 -10.12
CA ARG A 250 15.66 14.77 -10.62
C ARG A 250 16.88 14.58 -11.51
N PHE A 251 17.42 13.36 -11.61
CA PHE A 251 18.63 13.06 -12.36
C PHE A 251 18.42 11.91 -13.34
N LYS A 252 18.02 12.27 -14.58
CA LYS A 252 17.69 11.34 -15.66
C LYS A 252 18.70 10.19 -15.89
N PRO A 253 20.03 10.38 -15.83
CA PRO A 253 20.96 9.26 -15.97
C PRO A 253 20.83 8.20 -14.86
N ALA A 254 20.47 8.58 -13.63
CA ALA A 254 20.19 7.62 -12.57
C ALA A 254 18.87 6.87 -12.80
N VAL A 255 17.83 7.56 -13.28
CA VAL A 255 16.57 6.93 -13.69
C VAL A 255 16.83 5.89 -14.78
N LYS A 256 17.68 6.19 -15.77
CA LYS A 256 18.04 5.24 -16.83
C LYS A 256 18.62 3.93 -16.29
N ILE A 257 19.39 3.99 -15.20
CA ILE A 257 19.91 2.78 -14.53
C ILE A 257 18.76 1.98 -13.91
N MET A 258 17.76 2.65 -13.31
CA MET A 258 16.59 1.99 -12.74
C MET A 258 15.72 1.35 -13.83
N VAL A 259 15.46 2.06 -14.93
CA VAL A 259 14.75 1.51 -16.11
C VAL A 259 15.44 0.25 -16.63
N ASN A 260 16.78 0.28 -16.79
CA ASN A 260 17.51 -0.90 -17.23
C ASN A 260 17.35 -2.09 -16.26
N ARG A 261 17.33 -1.86 -14.95
CA ARG A 261 17.11 -2.91 -13.95
C ARG A 261 15.69 -3.48 -14.00
N VAL A 262 14.70 -2.65 -14.31
CA VAL A 262 13.32 -3.10 -14.54
C VAL A 262 13.27 -3.97 -15.80
N ASN A 263 13.91 -3.55 -16.89
CA ASN A 263 13.96 -4.35 -18.13
C ASN A 263 14.73 -5.66 -17.95
N GLU A 264 15.80 -5.67 -17.15
CA GLU A 264 16.50 -6.90 -16.73
C GLU A 264 15.58 -7.82 -15.91
N LEU A 265 14.75 -7.27 -15.02
CA LEU A 265 13.76 -8.06 -14.27
C LEU A 265 12.69 -8.65 -15.18
N ILE A 266 12.15 -7.86 -16.10
CA ILE A 266 11.13 -8.30 -17.06
C ILE A 266 11.68 -9.41 -17.96
N GLY A 267 12.93 -9.27 -18.44
CA GLY A 267 13.59 -10.31 -19.24
C GLY A 267 13.89 -11.61 -18.49
N GLU A 268 13.76 -11.64 -17.16
CA GLU A 268 13.94 -12.84 -16.34
C GLU A 268 12.61 -13.59 -16.08
N ILE A 269 11.45 -13.00 -16.40
CA ILE A 269 10.11 -13.53 -16.07
C ILE A 269 9.92 -14.97 -16.57
N ASP A 270 10.26 -15.24 -17.83
CA ASP A 270 10.07 -16.57 -18.43
C ASP A 270 11.16 -17.59 -18.02
N THR A 271 12.15 -17.16 -17.24
CA THR A 271 13.35 -17.97 -16.94
C THR A 271 13.45 -18.42 -15.49
N LEU A 272 12.86 -17.69 -14.56
CA LEU A 272 12.90 -17.97 -13.14
C LEU A 272 11.60 -18.61 -12.69
N ASP A 273 11.66 -19.43 -11.65
CA ASP A 273 10.44 -19.85 -10.98
C ASP A 273 9.82 -18.71 -10.16
N GLU A 274 8.58 -18.92 -9.71
CA GLU A 274 7.82 -17.92 -8.96
C GLU A 274 8.52 -17.48 -7.68
N GLU A 275 9.10 -18.40 -6.90
CA GLU A 275 9.75 -18.07 -5.64
C GLU A 275 11.01 -17.23 -5.87
N GLU A 276 11.86 -17.65 -6.82
CA GLU A 276 13.09 -16.94 -7.17
C GLU A 276 12.81 -15.52 -7.66
N LEU A 277 11.82 -15.37 -8.53
CA LEU A 277 11.43 -14.06 -9.06
C LEU A 277 10.86 -13.17 -7.97
N MET A 278 10.00 -13.71 -7.11
CA MET A 278 9.42 -12.98 -5.99
C MET A 278 10.48 -12.56 -4.98
N GLN A 279 11.47 -13.41 -4.69
CA GLN A 279 12.61 -13.00 -3.84
C GLN A 279 13.36 -11.80 -4.44
N LYS A 280 13.54 -11.76 -5.76
CA LYS A 280 14.14 -10.60 -6.43
C LYS A 280 13.25 -9.37 -6.38
N VAL A 281 11.93 -9.51 -6.55
CA VAL A 281 10.98 -8.40 -6.50
C VAL A 281 10.93 -7.79 -5.09
N TYR A 282 10.85 -8.59 -4.03
CA TYR A 282 10.62 -8.10 -2.66
C TYR A 282 11.89 -7.72 -1.90
N PHE A 283 13.01 -8.43 -2.11
CA PHE A 283 14.17 -8.34 -1.22
C PHE A 283 15.44 -7.83 -1.90
N SER A 284 15.37 -7.41 -3.17
CA SER A 284 16.53 -6.90 -3.90
C SER A 284 16.45 -5.41 -4.21
N SER A 285 17.58 -4.84 -4.64
CA SER A 285 17.64 -3.47 -5.18
C SER A 285 16.72 -3.22 -6.39
N LYS A 286 16.13 -4.28 -6.96
CA LYS A 286 15.15 -4.20 -8.05
C LYS A 286 13.80 -3.64 -7.59
N ARG A 287 13.38 -3.84 -6.32
CA ARG A 287 12.14 -3.22 -5.78
C ARG A 287 12.17 -1.69 -5.92
N ARG A 288 13.26 -1.09 -5.46
CA ARG A 288 13.47 0.35 -5.55
C ARG A 288 13.63 0.84 -6.99
N ALA A 289 14.08 -0.03 -7.90
CA ALA A 289 14.11 0.28 -9.33
C ALA A 289 12.70 0.42 -9.91
N LEU A 290 11.75 -0.47 -9.53
CA LEU A 290 10.35 -0.36 -9.91
C LEU A 290 9.74 0.96 -9.42
N TYR A 291 10.02 1.35 -8.18
CA TYR A 291 9.48 2.57 -7.58
C TYR A 291 9.95 3.82 -8.35
N ILE A 292 11.25 3.91 -8.60
CA ILE A 292 11.85 5.08 -9.26
C ILE A 292 11.47 5.13 -10.74
N ALA A 293 11.49 3.99 -11.44
CA ALA A 293 11.09 3.93 -12.85
C ALA A 293 9.61 4.29 -12.99
N GLY A 294 8.74 3.69 -12.17
CA GLY A 294 7.31 3.96 -12.12
C GLY A 294 6.99 5.43 -11.85
N ALA A 295 7.64 6.03 -10.84
CA ALA A 295 7.45 7.45 -10.54
C ALA A 295 7.93 8.36 -11.68
N TYR A 296 9.01 7.98 -12.39
CA TYR A 296 9.44 8.70 -13.58
C TYR A 296 8.45 8.56 -14.73
N MET A 297 7.86 7.38 -14.92
CA MET A 297 6.82 7.14 -15.92
C MET A 297 5.60 8.02 -15.63
N ALA A 298 5.11 8.02 -14.39
CA ALA A 298 3.98 8.84 -13.94
C ALA A 298 4.26 10.32 -14.20
N LYS A 299 5.43 10.82 -13.75
CA LYS A 299 5.87 12.19 -14.02
C LYS A 299 5.93 12.52 -15.52
N THR A 300 6.42 11.59 -16.34
CA THR A 300 6.59 11.82 -17.79
C THR A 300 5.24 11.88 -18.50
N ILE A 301 4.29 10.99 -18.14
CA ILE A 301 2.93 11.02 -18.66
C ILE A 301 2.23 12.32 -18.22
N ASP A 302 2.29 12.67 -16.93
CA ASP A 302 1.66 13.88 -16.39
C ASP A 302 2.18 15.16 -17.07
N GLU A 303 3.49 15.27 -17.28
CA GLU A 303 4.11 16.45 -17.89
C GLU A 303 3.92 16.54 -19.42
N ARG A 304 3.89 15.42 -20.13
CA ARG A 304 3.87 15.40 -21.61
C ARG A 304 2.48 15.21 -22.20
N LEU A 305 1.62 14.41 -21.56
CA LEU A 305 0.27 14.10 -22.02
C LEU A 305 -0.80 14.76 -21.16
N GLY A 306 -0.47 15.11 -19.91
CA GLY A 306 -1.36 15.77 -18.98
C GLY A 306 -1.96 14.81 -17.94
N ARG A 307 -2.49 15.40 -16.87
CA ARG A 307 -3.01 14.67 -15.72
C ARG A 307 -4.11 13.67 -16.07
N ASP A 308 -5.03 14.06 -16.95
CA ASP A 308 -6.15 13.20 -17.36
C ASP A 308 -5.65 11.90 -18.02
N SER A 309 -4.56 11.97 -18.80
CA SER A 309 -3.96 10.77 -19.38
C SER A 309 -3.34 9.86 -18.32
N LEU A 310 -2.68 10.41 -17.30
CA LEU A 310 -2.15 9.61 -16.18
C LEU A 310 -3.28 8.95 -15.38
N ILE A 311 -4.35 9.69 -15.11
CA ILE A 311 -5.54 9.18 -14.41
C ILE A 311 -6.22 8.06 -15.23
N GLU A 312 -6.26 8.18 -16.56
CA GLU A 312 -6.81 7.15 -17.43
C GLU A 312 -6.01 5.84 -17.35
N THR A 313 -4.68 5.90 -17.22
CA THR A 313 -3.91 4.66 -17.01
C THR A 313 -4.21 4.00 -15.66
N VAL A 314 -4.71 4.73 -14.66
CA VAL A 314 -5.17 4.13 -13.38
C VAL A 314 -6.48 3.37 -13.58
N ARG A 315 -7.40 3.89 -14.41
CA ARG A 315 -8.65 3.17 -14.78
C ARG A 315 -8.36 1.94 -15.61
N GLN A 316 -7.40 2.04 -16.52
CA GLN A 316 -7.08 0.94 -17.41
C GLN A 316 -6.26 -0.11 -16.68
N GLY A 317 -5.15 0.29 -16.06
CA GLY A 317 -4.27 -0.56 -15.29
C GLY A 317 -2.80 -0.50 -15.72
N PRO A 318 -1.98 -1.38 -15.13
CA PRO A 318 -0.52 -1.31 -15.27
C PRO A 318 0.06 -1.55 -16.68
N SER A 319 -0.56 -2.40 -17.50
CA SER A 319 -0.10 -2.64 -18.87
C SER A 319 -0.34 -1.39 -19.72
N SER A 320 -1.49 -0.75 -19.53
CA SER A 320 -1.85 0.52 -20.16
C SER A 320 -0.95 1.68 -19.69
N PHE A 321 -0.51 1.67 -18.43
CA PHE A 321 0.49 2.62 -17.93
C PHE A 321 1.84 2.50 -18.65
N ILE A 322 2.33 1.27 -18.86
CA ILE A 322 3.57 1.01 -19.61
C ILE A 322 3.45 1.44 -21.07
N SER A 323 2.40 1.00 -21.76
CA SER A 323 2.21 1.32 -23.18
C SER A 323 2.07 2.82 -23.41
N THR A 324 1.30 3.51 -22.58
CA THR A 324 1.14 4.98 -22.61
C THR A 324 2.47 5.70 -22.41
N TYR A 325 3.28 5.26 -21.44
CA TYR A 325 4.62 5.83 -21.24
C TYR A 325 5.55 5.55 -22.44
N ASN A 326 5.59 4.33 -22.95
CA ASN A 326 6.47 3.94 -24.04
C ASN A 326 6.21 4.73 -25.33
N MET A 327 4.97 5.17 -25.57
CA MET A 327 4.63 6.04 -26.72
C MET A 327 5.37 7.39 -26.72
N ILE A 328 5.79 7.87 -25.54
CA ILE A 328 6.39 9.19 -25.34
C ILE A 328 7.77 9.14 -24.69
N ALA A 329 8.29 7.93 -24.42
CA ALA A 329 9.57 7.73 -23.78
C ALA A 329 10.71 8.24 -24.69
N ASP A 330 11.78 8.72 -24.08
CA ASP A 330 12.99 9.10 -24.83
C ASP A 330 13.81 7.85 -25.15
N ASP A 331 14.54 7.84 -26.28
CA ASP A 331 15.33 6.69 -26.73
C ASP A 331 16.18 6.02 -25.61
N GLY A 332 15.92 4.74 -25.40
CA GLY A 332 16.58 3.92 -24.38
C GLY A 332 16.14 4.23 -22.96
N MET A 333 14.90 4.73 -22.78
CA MET A 333 14.20 4.87 -21.50
C MET A 333 12.88 4.07 -21.48
N GLU A 334 12.57 3.34 -22.55
CA GLU A 334 11.39 2.50 -22.68
C GLU A 334 11.44 1.34 -21.68
N ILE A 335 10.26 0.95 -21.18
CA ILE A 335 10.09 -0.28 -20.38
C ILE A 335 9.79 -1.43 -21.34
N SER A 336 10.44 -2.57 -21.16
CA SER A 336 10.17 -3.76 -21.97
C SER A 336 8.70 -4.16 -21.84
N GLU A 337 8.04 -4.42 -22.97
CA GLU A 337 6.70 -5.01 -22.95
C GLU A 337 6.78 -6.43 -22.40
N ILE A 338 5.78 -6.80 -21.61
CA ILE A 338 5.62 -8.16 -21.11
C ILE A 338 4.84 -8.95 -22.15
N PRO A 339 5.31 -10.14 -22.60
CA PRO A 339 4.58 -10.94 -23.57
C PRO A 339 3.20 -11.31 -23.04
N GLU A 340 2.16 -10.98 -23.81
CA GLU A 340 0.79 -11.43 -23.54
C GLU A 340 0.44 -12.63 -24.42
N SER A 341 -0.32 -13.57 -23.88
CA SER A 341 -0.88 -14.68 -24.66
C SER A 341 -1.91 -14.15 -25.67
N GLU A 342 -1.88 -14.66 -26.90
CA GLU A 342 -2.90 -14.32 -27.91
C GLU A 342 -4.31 -14.79 -27.50
N GLU A 343 -4.42 -15.84 -26.67
CA GLU A 343 -5.70 -16.35 -26.16
C GLU A 343 -5.82 -16.14 -24.65
N LEU A 344 -6.97 -15.59 -24.22
CA LEU A 344 -7.33 -15.46 -22.82
C LEU A 344 -7.61 -16.80 -22.16
N SER A 345 -7.12 -16.98 -20.93
CA SER A 345 -7.44 -18.13 -20.08
C SER A 345 -8.91 -18.12 -19.62
N SER A 346 -9.37 -19.24 -19.05
CA SER A 346 -10.74 -19.34 -18.51
C SER A 346 -11.01 -18.29 -17.42
N ILE A 347 -10.01 -18.01 -16.57
CA ILE A 347 -10.16 -17.02 -15.47
C ILE A 347 -10.17 -15.59 -16.01
N GLN A 348 -9.36 -15.30 -17.02
CA GLN A 348 -9.37 -14.02 -17.73
C GLN A 348 -10.70 -13.80 -18.47
N LYS A 349 -11.22 -14.81 -19.17
CA LYS A 349 -12.55 -14.77 -19.83
C LYS A 349 -13.68 -14.55 -18.82
N LEU A 350 -13.61 -15.17 -17.63
CA LEU A 350 -14.55 -14.93 -16.54
C LEU A 350 -14.54 -13.45 -16.12
N ARG A 351 -13.36 -12.90 -15.82
CA ARG A 351 -13.21 -11.50 -15.42
C ARG A 351 -13.67 -10.54 -16.52
N GLN A 352 -13.30 -10.80 -17.78
CA GLN A 352 -13.74 -10.02 -18.93
C GLN A 352 -15.27 -10.01 -19.08
N SER A 353 -15.94 -11.14 -18.82
CA SER A 353 -17.40 -11.24 -18.86
C SER A 353 -18.05 -10.37 -17.78
N ALA A 354 -17.45 -10.33 -16.57
CA ALA A 354 -17.93 -9.46 -15.50
C ALA A 354 -17.74 -7.97 -15.85
N LEU A 355 -16.57 -7.57 -16.35
CA LEU A 355 -16.29 -6.20 -16.78
C LEU A 355 -17.21 -5.72 -17.91
N SER A 356 -17.52 -6.60 -18.87
CA SER A 356 -18.34 -6.27 -20.04
C SER A 356 -19.84 -6.31 -19.75
N GLY A 357 -20.25 -6.80 -18.57
CA GLY A 357 -21.66 -7.01 -18.22
C GLY A 357 -22.30 -8.22 -18.89
N ASP A 358 -21.51 -9.15 -19.44
CA ASP A 358 -21.96 -10.37 -20.11
C ASP A 358 -22.31 -11.48 -19.09
N TYR A 359 -23.21 -11.15 -18.16
CA TYR A 359 -23.52 -11.96 -16.98
C TYR A 359 -24.04 -13.37 -17.30
N GLU A 360 -24.64 -13.59 -18.47
CA GLU A 360 -25.10 -14.89 -18.93
C GLU A 360 -23.94 -15.87 -19.21
N LEU A 361 -22.73 -15.36 -19.48
CA LEU A 361 -21.54 -16.18 -19.68
C LEU A 361 -20.89 -16.62 -18.36
N ILE A 362 -21.13 -15.90 -17.27
CA ILE A 362 -20.44 -16.14 -15.99
C ILE A 362 -20.62 -17.57 -15.47
N PRO A 363 -21.82 -18.18 -15.44
CA PRO A 363 -21.97 -19.58 -15.02
C PRO A 363 -21.21 -20.57 -15.90
N ILE A 364 -21.06 -20.27 -17.20
CA ILE A 364 -20.29 -21.10 -18.14
C ILE A 364 -18.81 -20.95 -17.84
N MET A 365 -18.32 -19.70 -17.72
CA MET A 365 -16.93 -19.41 -17.42
C MET A 365 -16.50 -19.95 -16.06
N LEU A 366 -17.36 -19.90 -15.03
CA LEU A 366 -17.08 -20.50 -13.72
C LEU A 366 -16.85 -22.01 -13.81
N ARG A 367 -17.67 -22.70 -14.60
CA ARG A 367 -17.50 -24.13 -14.84
C ARG A 367 -16.21 -24.42 -15.61
N ASP A 368 -15.88 -23.59 -16.60
CA ASP A 368 -14.65 -23.75 -17.37
C ASP A 368 -13.41 -23.50 -16.51
N VAL A 369 -13.45 -22.51 -15.60
CA VAL A 369 -12.43 -22.31 -14.57
C VAL A 369 -12.30 -23.56 -13.71
N GLU A 370 -13.38 -24.02 -13.08
CA GLU A 370 -13.39 -25.22 -12.22
C GLU A 370 -12.82 -26.46 -12.94
N MET A 371 -13.20 -26.68 -14.21
CA MET A 371 -12.71 -27.80 -15.01
C MET A 371 -11.25 -27.67 -15.45
N SER A 372 -10.74 -26.44 -15.59
CA SER A 372 -9.36 -26.17 -15.99
C SER A 372 -8.36 -26.22 -14.84
N MET A 373 -8.84 -26.14 -13.59
CA MET A 373 -7.98 -26.17 -12.41
C MET A 373 -7.55 -27.61 -12.09
N GLU A 374 -6.33 -27.95 -12.49
CA GLU A 374 -5.64 -29.17 -12.05
C GLU A 374 -4.59 -28.81 -10.98
N GLY A 375 -4.71 -29.39 -9.78
CA GLY A 375 -3.76 -29.14 -8.68
C GLY A 375 -4.13 -27.95 -7.79
N GLU A 376 -3.14 -27.42 -7.06
CA GLU A 376 -3.34 -26.27 -6.18
C GLU A 376 -3.28 -24.97 -7.01
N PRO A 377 -4.37 -24.18 -7.05
CA PRO A 377 -4.40 -22.96 -7.86
C PRO A 377 -3.47 -21.89 -7.27
N GLY A 378 -2.73 -21.19 -8.15
CA GLY A 378 -1.80 -20.13 -7.75
C GLY A 378 -2.47 -18.81 -7.36
N GLY A 379 -1.66 -17.86 -6.85
CA GLY A 379 -2.13 -16.57 -6.35
C GLY A 379 -2.91 -15.72 -7.38
N ALA A 380 -2.53 -15.78 -8.67
CA ALA A 380 -3.22 -15.04 -9.73
C ALA A 380 -4.70 -15.45 -9.87
N VAL A 381 -5.03 -16.72 -9.66
CA VAL A 381 -6.42 -17.21 -9.70
C VAL A 381 -7.22 -16.62 -8.54
N PHE A 382 -6.62 -16.56 -7.34
CA PHE A 382 -7.24 -15.96 -6.17
C PHE A 382 -7.60 -14.50 -6.41
N GLU A 383 -6.63 -13.71 -6.89
CA GLU A 383 -6.81 -12.27 -7.15
C GLU A 383 -7.85 -12.01 -8.25
N GLN A 384 -7.84 -12.78 -9.33
CA GLN A 384 -8.82 -12.61 -10.41
C GLN A 384 -10.24 -13.00 -9.98
N LEU A 385 -10.42 -14.05 -9.15
CA LEU A 385 -11.72 -14.39 -8.57
C LEU A 385 -12.21 -13.31 -7.62
N GLN A 386 -11.31 -12.78 -6.77
CA GLN A 386 -11.60 -11.66 -5.87
C GLN A 386 -12.08 -10.44 -6.66
N SER A 387 -11.32 -10.01 -7.67
CA SER A 387 -11.67 -8.89 -8.55
C SER A 387 -13.01 -9.12 -9.25
N THR A 388 -13.22 -10.29 -9.85
CA THR A 388 -14.49 -10.65 -10.53
C THR A 388 -15.67 -10.54 -9.58
N GLY A 389 -15.57 -11.08 -8.37
CA GLY A 389 -16.64 -11.02 -7.39
C GLY A 389 -16.94 -9.59 -6.92
N LEU A 390 -15.90 -8.76 -6.76
CA LEU A 390 -16.05 -7.35 -6.40
C LEU A 390 -16.72 -6.52 -7.52
N ILE A 391 -16.35 -6.75 -8.79
CA ILE A 391 -17.04 -6.17 -9.96
C ILE A 391 -18.53 -6.48 -9.90
N LEU A 392 -18.89 -7.75 -9.70
CA LEU A 392 -20.29 -8.18 -9.64
C LEU A 392 -21.04 -7.61 -8.43
N MET A 393 -20.39 -7.46 -7.27
CA MET A 393 -20.99 -6.81 -6.11
C MET A 393 -21.29 -5.33 -6.40
N ASN A 394 -20.34 -4.62 -7.03
CA ASN A 394 -20.52 -3.22 -7.43
C ASN A 394 -21.68 -3.05 -8.43
N ASP A 395 -21.79 -3.98 -9.38
CA ASP A 395 -22.85 -4.01 -10.38
C ASP A 395 -24.19 -4.56 -9.85
N LYS A 396 -24.28 -4.80 -8.54
CA LYS A 396 -25.46 -5.34 -7.83
C LYS A 396 -25.88 -6.73 -8.30
N GLN A 397 -24.99 -7.48 -8.93
CA GLN A 397 -25.16 -8.88 -9.31
C GLN A 397 -24.78 -9.81 -8.15
N SER A 398 -25.37 -9.60 -6.98
CA SER A 398 -25.01 -10.29 -5.73
C SER A 398 -25.13 -11.82 -5.81
N THR A 399 -26.09 -12.34 -6.58
CA THR A 399 -26.24 -13.78 -6.80
C THR A 399 -25.05 -14.38 -7.57
N LEU A 400 -24.55 -13.68 -8.59
CA LEU A 400 -23.37 -14.13 -9.34
C LEU A 400 -22.09 -13.98 -8.53
N ALA A 401 -21.96 -12.89 -7.76
CA ALA A 401 -20.84 -12.72 -6.84
C ALA A 401 -20.76 -13.86 -5.81
N VAL A 402 -21.91 -14.32 -5.29
CA VAL A 402 -21.96 -15.50 -4.41
C VAL A 402 -21.38 -16.72 -5.11
N GLU A 403 -21.71 -16.99 -6.37
CA GLU A 403 -21.17 -18.17 -7.09
C GLU A 403 -19.64 -18.05 -7.31
N VAL A 404 -19.13 -16.86 -7.65
CA VAL A 404 -17.69 -16.62 -7.77
C VAL A 404 -16.97 -16.87 -6.45
N PHE A 405 -17.46 -16.30 -5.34
CA PHE A 405 -16.82 -16.49 -4.04
C PHE A 405 -17.01 -17.91 -3.47
N ARG A 406 -18.08 -18.62 -3.85
CA ARG A 406 -18.21 -20.05 -3.55
C ARG A 406 -17.09 -20.84 -4.23
N LEU A 407 -16.84 -20.61 -5.52
CA LEU A 407 -15.72 -21.24 -6.22
C LEU A 407 -14.39 -20.89 -5.54
N MET A 408 -14.19 -19.62 -5.16
CA MET A 408 -13.01 -19.19 -4.40
C MET A 408 -12.82 -19.97 -3.10
N THR A 409 -13.88 -20.22 -2.33
CA THR A 409 -13.78 -21.06 -1.10
C THR A 409 -13.56 -22.55 -1.38
N VAL A 410 -13.92 -23.06 -2.57
CA VAL A 410 -13.62 -24.43 -2.99
C VAL A 410 -12.16 -24.58 -3.36
N LEU A 411 -11.63 -23.62 -4.12
CA LEU A 411 -10.24 -23.59 -4.59
C LEU A 411 -9.24 -23.23 -3.48
N PHE A 412 -9.65 -22.38 -2.53
CA PHE A 412 -8.81 -21.89 -1.44
C PHE A 412 -9.47 -22.14 -0.06
N PRO A 413 -9.69 -23.41 0.34
CA PRO A 413 -10.53 -23.75 1.50
C PRO A 413 -9.96 -23.30 2.85
N ASN A 414 -8.67 -23.00 2.91
CA ASN A 414 -7.96 -22.55 4.11
C ASN A 414 -7.63 -21.04 4.06
N HIS A 415 -8.18 -20.29 3.10
CA HIS A 415 -7.95 -18.86 3.00
C HIS A 415 -9.13 -18.08 3.61
N PRO A 416 -8.95 -17.31 4.70
CA PRO A 416 -10.07 -16.68 5.41
C PRO A 416 -10.80 -15.64 4.55
N ASN A 417 -10.07 -14.88 3.71
CA ASN A 417 -10.67 -13.86 2.86
C ASN A 417 -11.71 -14.41 1.87
N GLY A 418 -11.56 -15.65 1.37
CA GLY A 418 -12.58 -16.25 0.49
C GLY A 418 -13.94 -16.33 1.19
N TYR A 419 -13.94 -16.71 2.47
CA TYR A 419 -15.14 -16.75 3.30
C TYR A 419 -15.64 -15.36 3.71
N LEU A 420 -14.74 -14.40 3.95
CA LEU A 420 -15.14 -12.99 4.17
C LEU A 420 -15.90 -12.43 2.97
N TYR A 421 -15.36 -12.59 1.77
CA TYR A 421 -16.01 -12.12 0.55
C TYR A 421 -17.34 -12.84 0.28
N LEU A 422 -17.38 -14.15 0.51
CA LEU A 422 -18.61 -14.91 0.43
C LEU A 422 -19.67 -14.42 1.43
N GLY A 423 -19.27 -14.12 2.67
CA GLY A 423 -20.14 -13.54 3.68
C GLY A 423 -20.69 -12.17 3.27
N ASN A 424 -19.82 -11.30 2.74
CA ASN A 424 -20.22 -9.99 2.22
C ASN A 424 -21.21 -10.10 1.06
N ALA A 425 -20.97 -11.03 0.13
CA ALA A 425 -21.89 -11.29 -0.98
C ALA A 425 -23.23 -11.85 -0.51
N TYR A 426 -23.26 -12.78 0.46
CA TYR A 426 -24.50 -13.26 1.06
C TYR A 426 -25.28 -12.14 1.77
N LYS A 427 -24.59 -11.27 2.50
CA LYS A 427 -25.19 -10.12 3.17
C LYS A 427 -25.82 -9.15 2.17
N LEU A 428 -25.12 -8.81 1.08
CA LEU A 428 -25.68 -8.02 -0.01
C LEU A 428 -26.88 -8.70 -0.68
N ASN A 429 -26.83 -10.04 -0.80
CA ASN A 429 -27.93 -10.84 -1.33
C ASN A 429 -29.11 -11.04 -0.35
N GLY A 430 -29.04 -10.45 0.86
CA GLY A 430 -30.08 -10.54 1.89
C GLY A 430 -30.12 -11.86 2.67
N ASP A 431 -29.12 -12.73 2.52
CA ASP A 431 -29.01 -14.02 3.22
C ASP A 431 -28.10 -13.91 4.46
N SER A 432 -28.56 -13.20 5.48
CA SER A 432 -27.79 -12.96 6.71
C SER A 432 -27.36 -14.26 7.40
N LYS A 433 -28.17 -15.33 7.32
CA LYS A 433 -27.84 -16.62 7.94
C LYS A 433 -26.62 -17.26 7.30
N ARG A 434 -26.53 -17.26 5.97
CA ARG A 434 -25.34 -17.78 5.29
C ARG A 434 -24.15 -16.85 5.42
N ALA A 435 -24.39 -15.53 5.52
CA ALA A 435 -23.33 -14.57 5.82
C ALA A 435 -22.66 -14.90 7.17
N GLU A 436 -23.43 -15.07 8.24
CA GLU A 436 -22.93 -15.44 9.57
C GLU A 436 -22.14 -16.75 9.55
N LEU A 437 -22.60 -17.77 8.80
CA LEU A 437 -21.88 -19.04 8.66
C LEU A 437 -20.54 -18.87 7.93
N ALA A 438 -20.50 -18.08 6.85
CA ALA A 438 -19.28 -17.81 6.12
C ALA A 438 -18.28 -17.03 6.99
N TYR A 439 -18.74 -15.98 7.67
CA TYR A 439 -17.92 -15.23 8.62
C TYR A 439 -17.39 -16.09 9.76
N SER A 440 -18.21 -16.98 10.32
CA SER A 440 -17.78 -17.92 11.36
C SER A 440 -16.66 -18.83 10.84
N LYS A 441 -16.71 -19.25 9.57
CA LYS A 441 -15.65 -20.06 8.97
C LYS A 441 -14.36 -19.26 8.76
N ALA A 442 -14.45 -17.99 8.38
CA ALA A 442 -13.30 -17.10 8.31
C ALA A 442 -12.60 -16.98 9.68
N LEU A 443 -13.37 -16.82 10.77
CA LEU A 443 -12.86 -16.75 12.14
C LEU A 443 -12.30 -18.07 12.67
N GLU A 444 -12.82 -19.21 12.21
CA GLU A 444 -12.23 -20.52 12.54
C GLU A 444 -10.81 -20.65 11.96
N ILE A 445 -10.57 -20.05 10.79
CA ILE A 445 -9.29 -20.09 10.10
C ILE A 445 -8.32 -19.04 10.66
N GLU A 446 -8.79 -17.80 10.84
CA GLU A 446 -8.02 -16.71 11.43
C GLU A 446 -8.86 -16.00 12.52
N PRO A 447 -8.74 -16.43 13.78
CA PRO A 447 -9.51 -15.88 14.90
C PRO A 447 -9.29 -14.38 15.12
N ARG A 448 -8.14 -13.83 14.71
CA ARG A 448 -7.82 -12.40 14.86
C ARG A 448 -8.69 -11.50 13.97
N LEU A 449 -9.49 -12.07 13.06
CA LEU A 449 -10.42 -11.30 12.23
C LEU A 449 -11.70 -10.86 12.97
N GLU A 450 -11.91 -11.24 14.25
CA GLU A 450 -13.18 -11.00 14.97
C GLU A 450 -13.59 -9.52 15.02
N SER A 451 -12.64 -8.60 15.21
CA SER A 451 -12.91 -7.16 15.27
C SER A 451 -13.36 -6.54 13.94
N PHE A 452 -13.24 -7.27 12.82
CA PHE A 452 -13.51 -6.78 11.47
C PHE A 452 -14.82 -7.31 10.88
N ILE A 453 -15.39 -8.33 11.49
CA ILE A 453 -16.67 -8.88 11.07
C ILE A 453 -17.76 -8.11 11.77
N ILE A 454 -18.40 -7.19 11.03
CA ILE A 454 -19.61 -6.51 11.49
C ILE A 454 -20.73 -7.56 11.59
N ARG A 455 -20.94 -8.06 12.82
CA ARG A 455 -22.04 -8.95 13.17
C ARG A 455 -23.39 -8.28 13.00
#